data_AF-A0A957U9V7-F1
#
_entry.id   AF-A0A957U9V7-F1
#
_cell.length_a   1.000
_cell.length_b   1.000
_cell.length_c   1.000
_cell.angle_alpha   90.00
_cell.angle_beta   90.00
_cell.angle_gamma   90.00
#
_symmetry.space_group_name_H-M   'P 1'
#
loop_
_entity.id
_entity.type
_entity.pdbx_description
1 polymer ?
#
loop_
_entity_poly.entity_id
_entity_poly.type
_entity_poly.pdbx_seq_one_letter_code
_entity_poly.pdbx_strand_id
1 'polypeptide(L)' 'MTKHRIFTMKFAGVYPLYIKKAENKNRTKEEVDRIICWLTGYSQAELEQQIERGTDF' A
#
# COMPACT_ATOMS: atom_id res chain seq x y z
N MET A 1 8.30 25.03 0.85
CA MET A 1 8.26 23.72 1.55
C MET A 1 8.76 22.66 0.57
N THR A 2 9.93 22.08 0.81
CA THR A 2 10.46 20.97 0.01
C THR A 2 9.61 19.73 0.27
N LYS A 3 8.70 19.39 -0.65
CA LYS A 3 7.94 18.14 -0.59
C LYS A 3 8.94 16.97 -0.59
N HIS A 4 8.93 16.15 0.46
CA HIS A 4 9.75 14.94 0.50
C HIS A 4 9.33 14.01 -0.62
N ARG A 5 10.30 13.47 -1.37
CA ARG A 5 10.07 12.59 -2.54
C ARG A 5 9.18 11.38 -2.26
N ILE A 6 9.07 10.99 -0.99
CA ILE A 6 8.22 9.90 -0.52
C ILE A 6 6.73 10.21 -0.76
N PHE A 7 6.30 11.46 -0.58
CA PHE A 7 4.92 11.91 -0.85
C PHE A 7 4.62 12.17 -2.34
N THR A 8 5.59 11.91 -3.21
CA THR A 8 5.41 11.99 -4.67
C THR A 8 5.55 10.62 -5.34
N MET A 9 5.76 9.56 -4.54
CA MET A 9 5.79 8.21 -5.06
C MET A 9 4.37 7.66 -5.14
N LYS A 10 4.04 7.05 -6.27
CA LYS A 10 2.75 6.37 -6.45
C LYS A 10 2.67 5.18 -5.52
N PHE A 11 1.64 5.14 -4.67
CA PHE A 11 1.36 4.03 -3.77
C PHE A 11 1.29 2.69 -4.54
N ALA A 12 0.72 2.71 -5.75
CA ALA A 12 0.64 1.55 -6.64
C ALA A 12 2.01 0.94 -7.01
N GLY A 13 3.08 1.73 -7.04
CA GLY A 13 4.43 1.21 -7.27
C GLY A 13 5.08 0.59 -6.03
N VAL A 14 4.66 1.03 -4.84
CA VAL A 14 5.22 0.60 -3.56
C VAL A 14 4.45 -0.61 -2.99
N TYR A 15 3.14 -0.68 -3.22
CA TYR A 15 2.28 -1.77 -2.78
C TYR A 15 2.79 -3.18 -3.13
N PRO A 16 3.19 -3.49 -4.39
CA PRO A 16 3.77 -4.80 -4.71
C PRO A 16 5.10 -5.07 -3.99
N LEU A 17 5.85 -4.03 -3.60
CA LEU A 17 7.07 -4.18 -2.81
C LEU A 17 6.77 -4.54 -1.35
N TYR A 18 5.65 -4.07 -0.79
CA TYR A 18 5.19 -4.49 0.54
C TYR A 18 4.79 -5.96 0.55
N ILE A 19 4.05 -6.42 -0.48
CA ILE A 19 3.70 -7.84 -0.64
C ILE A 19 4.96 -8.69 -0.73
N LYS A 20 5.90 -8.37 -1.64
CA LYS A 20 7.16 -9.12 -1.75
C LYS A 20 7.94 -9.17 -0.43
N LYS A 21 7.97 -8.06 0.33
CA LYS A 21 8.64 -8.01 1.62
C LYS A 21 7.93 -8.86 2.67
N ALA A 22 6.60 -8.94 2.61
CA ALA A 22 5.79 -9.80 3.46
C ALA A 22 6.00 -11.28 3.11
N GLU A 23 5.96 -11.64 1.83
CA GLU A 23 6.22 -13.00 1.34
C GLU A 23 7.62 -13.49 1.77
N ASN A 24 8.64 -12.63 1.65
CA ASN A 24 9.99 -12.93 2.14
C ASN A 24 10.08 -13.16 3.67
N LYS A 25 9.05 -12.76 4.42
CA LYS A 25 8.93 -12.94 5.87
C LYS A 25 7.87 -14.00 6.23
N ASN A 26 7.49 -14.86 5.27
CA ASN A 26 6.42 -15.85 5.41
C ASN A 26 5.06 -15.26 5.81
N ARG A 27 4.80 -14.02 5.39
CA ARG A 27 3.51 -13.35 5.56
C ARG A 27 2.78 -13.29 4.23
N THR A 28 1.46 -13.16 4.30
CA THR A 28 0.63 -13.15 3.09
C THR A 28 0.20 -11.74 2.69
N LYS A 29 -0.27 -11.62 1.45
CA LYS A 29 -0.87 -10.38 0.94
C LYS A 29 -2.04 -9.94 1.82
N GLU A 30 -2.86 -10.88 2.28
CA GLU A 30 -4.05 -10.59 3.10
C GLU A 30 -3.68 -9.95 4.44
N GLU A 31 -2.55 -10.35 5.04
CA GLU A 31 -2.05 -9.69 6.26
C GLU A 31 -1.63 -8.25 5.99
N VAL A 32 -0.95 -7.99 4.87
CA VAL A 32 -0.55 -6.64 4.46
C VAL A 32 -1.78 -5.78 4.23
N ASP A 33 -2.77 -6.29 3.50
CA ASP A 33 -4.02 -5.58 3.23
C ASP A 33 -4.76 -5.27 4.52
N ARG A 34 -4.83 -6.23 5.45
CA ARG A 34 -5.50 -6.04 6.74
C ARG A 34 -4.80 -4.98 7.59
N ILE A 35 -3.47 -4.94 7.59
CA ILE A 35 -2.69 -3.91 8.30
C ILE A 35 -2.93 -2.54 7.66
N ILE A 36 -2.92 -2.45 6.33
CA ILE A 36 -3.17 -1.19 5.62
C ILE A 36 -4.58 -0.70 5.90
N CYS A 37 -5.59 -1.57 5.78
CA CYS A 37 -6.98 -1.28 6.10
C CYS A 37 -7.14 -0.82 7.56
N TRP A 38 -6.43 -1.43 8.51
CA TRP A 38 -6.45 -1.01 9.91
C TRP A 38 -5.79 0.36 10.13
N LEU A 39 -4.69 0.65 9.42
CA LEU A 39 -3.95 1.90 9.56
C LEU A 39 -4.65 3.08 8.88
N THR A 40 -5.29 2.86 7.74
CA THR A 40 -5.94 3.92 6.95
C THR A 40 -7.44 4.01 7.20
N GLY A 41 -8.04 2.98 7.79
CA GLY A 41 -9.50 2.84 7.92
C GLY A 41 -10.21 2.44 6.62
N TYR A 42 -9.46 2.10 5.56
CA TYR A 42 -10.05 1.68 4.30
C TYR A 42 -10.63 0.27 4.37
N SER A 43 -11.69 0.04 3.61
CA SER A 43 -12.18 -1.29 3.27
C SER A 43 -11.27 -1.93 2.23
N GLN A 44 -11.27 -3.27 2.14
CA GLN A 44 -10.52 -4.01 1.12
C GLN A 44 -10.79 -3.47 -0.31
N ALA A 45 -12.05 -3.21 -0.63
CA ALA A 45 -12.47 -2.67 -1.92
C ALA A 45 -11.96 -1.24 -2.17
N GLU A 46 -11.87 -0.42 -1.12
CA GLU A 46 -11.32 0.94 -1.23
C GLU A 46 -9.81 0.90 -1.43
N LEU A 47 -9.11 -0.01 -0.73
CA LEU A 47 -7.68 -0.25 -0.93
C LEU A 47 -7.39 -0.68 -2.38
N GLU A 48 -8.15 -1.63 -2.91
CA GLU A 48 -8.02 -2.07 -4.31
C GLU A 48 -8.30 -0.95 -5.31
N GLN A 49 -9.34 -0.13 -5.09
CA GLN A 49 -9.60 1.05 -5.91
C GLN A 49 -8.45 2.05 -5.85
N GLN A 50 -7.81 2.23 -4.70
CA GLN A 50 -6.72 3.18 -4.54
C GLN A 50 -5.42 2.72 -5.21
N ILE A 51 -5.18 1.41 -5.21
CA ILE A 51 -4.10 0.76 -5.96
C ILE A 51 -4.36 0.91 -7.47
N GLU A 52 -5.60 0.66 -7.93
CA GLU A 52 -5.98 0.79 -9.34
C GLU A 52 -5.94 2.24 -9.83
N ARG A 53 -6.39 3.20 -9.01
CA ARG A 53 -6.32 4.64 -9.32
C ARG A 53 -4.89 5.17 -9.41
N GLY A 54 -3.89 4.45 -8.90
CA GLY A 54 -2.50 4.90 -8.91
C GLY A 54 -2.28 6.16 -8.09
N THR A 55 -2.99 6.29 -6.97
CA THR A 55 -2.95 7.49 -6.11
C THR A 55 -1.55 7.63 -5.48
N ASP A 56 -1.07 8.87 -5.35
CA ASP A 56 0.20 9.19 -4.68
C ASP A 56 0.11 8.96 -3.17
N PHE A 57 1.26 8.73 -2.52
CA PHE A 57 1.42 8.46 -1.08
C PHE A 57 1.12 9.66 -0.17
#